data_AF-A0A3B8QHY6-F1
#
_entry.id   AF-A0A3B8QHY6-F1
#
_cell.length_a   1.000
_cell.length_b   1.000
_cell.length_c   1.000
_cell.angle_alpha   90.00
_cell.angle_beta   90.00
_cell.angle_gamma   90.00
#
_symmetry.space_group_name_H-M   'P 1'
#
loop_
_entity.id
_entity.type
_entity.pdbx_description
1 polymer ?
#
loop_
_entity_poly.entity_id
_entity_poly.type
_entity_poly.pdbx_seq_one_letter_code
_entity_poly.pdbx_strand_id
1 'polypeptide(L)'
;MMHRFTFLLCVLTLALSPFGLHAQSSSPIKAKVAEQLEAIQQDVMDLQNAVLAYHETGHCVGCQNKVSKLENHIADVAWFLASEKPSYLRLHLAPSVNTLQTWLNEPDAVSNVHHVLGDLMTRSAYEFLLLGDVKWDASFWARAQDAWPRERATLGLSAQALKRADRGFKKAVRGR
;
A
#
# COMPACT_ATOMS: atom_id res chain seq x y z
N MET A 1 -13.87 9.43 51.43
CA MET A 1 -12.41 9.43 51.71
C MET A 1 -11.90 8.01 51.54
N MET A 2 -10.77 7.86 50.84
CA MET A 2 -9.98 6.64 50.64
C MET A 2 -10.61 5.52 49.79
N HIS A 3 -10.01 4.97 48.74
CA HIS A 3 -8.84 5.36 47.96
C HIS A 3 -9.00 4.72 46.57
N ARG A 4 -8.92 5.57 45.55
CA ARG A 4 -8.73 5.23 44.14
C ARG A 4 -7.40 4.49 43.99
N PHE A 5 -7.37 3.16 44.11
CA PHE A 5 -6.10 2.40 44.02
C PHE A 5 -6.23 0.99 43.46
N THR A 6 -7.20 0.75 42.56
CA THR A 6 -7.39 -0.60 41.97
C THR A 6 -7.55 -0.61 40.46
N PHE A 7 -7.36 0.54 39.79
CA PHE A 7 -7.45 0.64 38.33
C PHE A 7 -6.11 0.93 37.63
N LEU A 8 -5.03 1.15 38.39
CA LEU A 8 -3.69 1.44 37.86
C LEU A 8 -2.77 0.23 37.77
N LEU A 9 -3.21 -0.95 38.22
CA LEU A 9 -2.37 -2.16 38.24
C LEU A 9 -2.39 -2.98 36.93
N CYS A 10 -3.31 -2.70 36.00
CA CYS A 10 -3.32 -3.35 34.67
C CYS A 10 -2.45 -2.64 33.63
N VAL A 11 -1.91 -1.44 33.94
CA VAL A 11 -1.09 -0.66 32.99
C VAL A 11 0.42 -0.88 33.22
N LEU A 12 0.82 -1.56 34.29
CA LEU A 12 2.23 -1.63 34.72
C LEU A 12 2.87 -3.03 34.68
N THR A 13 2.19 -4.06 34.18
CA THR A 13 2.74 -5.43 34.08
C THR A 13 3.09 -5.87 32.65
N LEU A 14 2.86 -5.03 31.63
CA LEU A 14 3.43 -5.22 30.29
C LEU A 14 4.85 -4.65 30.13
N ALA A 15 5.48 -4.21 31.22
CA ALA A 15 6.89 -3.82 31.27
C ALA A 15 7.84 -5.01 31.55
N LEU A 16 7.41 -6.23 31.20
CA LEU A 16 8.24 -7.44 31.22
C LEU A 16 8.57 -7.83 29.78
N SER A 17 9.77 -7.47 29.33
CA SER A 17 10.75 -8.36 28.69
C SER A 17 11.86 -7.52 28.06
N PRO A 18 13.12 -7.59 28.52
CA PRO A 18 14.24 -7.20 27.68
C PRO A 18 14.45 -8.38 26.71
N PHE A 19 13.63 -8.46 25.67
CA PHE A 19 14.00 -9.28 24.51
C PHE A 19 15.15 -8.58 23.81
N GLY A 20 16.36 -8.85 24.31
CA GLY A 20 17.56 -8.78 23.51
C GLY A 20 17.44 -9.75 22.35
N LEU A 21 16.82 -9.29 21.27
CA LEU A 21 16.92 -9.85 19.93
C LEU A 21 17.42 -8.73 19.02
N HIS A 22 18.64 -8.27 19.29
CA HIS A 22 19.45 -7.57 18.30
C HIS A 22 19.86 -8.59 17.23
N ALA A 23 18.94 -8.86 16.31
CA ALA A 23 19.23 -9.42 15.00
C ALA A 23 18.34 -8.73 13.96
N GLN A 24 18.22 -7.40 14.04
CA GLN A 24 17.51 -6.61 13.03
C GLN A 24 18.44 -6.29 11.85
N SER A 25 18.94 -7.34 11.20
CA SER A 25 19.35 -7.23 9.79
C SER A 25 18.07 -7.28 8.95
N SER A 26 17.21 -6.28 9.07
CA SER A 26 16.08 -6.14 8.14
C SER A 26 16.68 -5.85 6.77
N SER A 27 16.49 -6.75 5.81
CA SER A 27 16.90 -6.52 4.42
C SER A 27 16.44 -5.12 3.97
N PRO A 28 17.33 -4.28 3.39
CA PRO A 28 16.95 -2.94 2.91
C PRO A 28 15.76 -2.96 1.94
N ILE A 29 15.56 -4.07 1.23
CA ILE A 29 14.41 -4.26 0.33
C ILE A 29 13.11 -4.43 1.13
N LYS A 30 13.14 -5.21 2.23
CA LYS A 30 11.97 -5.40 3.11
C LYS A 30 11.55 -4.07 3.74
N ALA A 31 12.51 -3.30 4.25
CA ALA A 31 12.26 -1.97 4.81
C ALA A 31 11.63 -1.04 3.76
N LYS A 32 12.19 -1.02 2.54
CA LYS A 32 11.63 -0.24 1.44
C LYS A 32 10.21 -0.68 1.08
N VAL A 33 9.91 -1.98 1.02
CA VAL A 33 8.55 -2.45 0.73
C VAL A 33 7.57 -1.99 1.82
N ALA A 34 7.94 -2.11 3.10
CA ALA A 34 7.11 -1.61 4.19
C ALA A 34 6.83 -0.11 4.06
N GLU A 35 7.86 0.70 3.81
CA GLU A 35 7.73 2.14 3.57
C GLU A 35 6.77 2.46 2.41
N GLN A 36 6.83 1.70 1.30
CA GLN A 36 5.91 1.91 0.17
C GLN A 36 4.46 1.53 0.51
N LEU A 37 4.23 0.48 1.30
CA LEU A 37 2.89 0.09 1.74
C LEU A 37 2.28 1.15 2.66
N GLU A 38 3.06 1.69 3.59
CA GLU A 38 2.67 2.82 4.44
C GLU A 38 2.38 4.08 3.61
N ALA A 39 3.24 4.37 2.62
CA ALA A 39 3.05 5.51 1.74
C ALA A 39 1.78 5.40 0.88
N ILE A 40 1.40 4.18 0.46
CA ILE A 40 0.11 3.94 -0.20
C ILE A 40 -1.03 4.29 0.75
N GLN A 41 -1.02 3.81 2.00
CA GLN A 41 -2.07 4.12 2.97
C GLN A 41 -2.22 5.64 3.18
N GLN A 42 -1.09 6.34 3.35
CA GLN A 42 -1.10 7.78 3.50
C GLN A 42 -1.64 8.49 2.25
N ASP A 43 -1.25 8.05 1.05
CA ASP A 43 -1.73 8.65 -0.20
C ASP A 43 -3.24 8.42 -0.41
N VAL A 44 -3.79 7.27 -0.01
CA VAL A 44 -5.24 7.03 -0.05
C VAL A 44 -5.97 7.97 0.93
N MET A 45 -5.47 8.14 2.15
CA MET A 45 -6.05 9.07 3.13
C MET A 45 -6.00 10.53 2.63
N ASP A 46 -4.87 10.93 2.08
CA ASP A 46 -4.67 12.25 1.47
C ASP A 46 -5.63 12.50 0.31
N LEU A 47 -5.89 11.49 -0.52
CA LEU A 47 -6.85 11.56 -1.61
C LEU A 47 -8.28 11.64 -1.08
N GLN A 48 -8.65 10.86 -0.06
CA GLN A 48 -9.97 10.93 0.56
C GLN A 48 -10.28 12.36 1.03
N ASN A 49 -9.33 13.01 1.71
CA ASN A 49 -9.48 14.39 2.17
C ASN A 49 -9.59 15.38 0.99
N ALA A 50 -8.82 15.17 -0.08
CA ALA A 50 -8.86 16.03 -1.26
C ALA A 50 -10.18 15.90 -2.04
N VAL A 51 -10.74 14.69 -2.14
CA VAL A 51 -12.05 14.45 -2.77
C VAL A 51 -13.19 15.03 -1.93
N LEU A 52 -13.10 14.98 -0.59
CA LEU A 52 -14.06 15.65 0.28
C LEU A 52 -14.08 17.17 0.01
N ALA A 53 -12.90 17.79 -0.06
CA ALA A 53 -12.79 19.21 -0.41
C ALA A 53 -13.33 19.52 -1.82
N TYR A 54 -13.16 18.61 -2.79
CA TYR A 54 -13.75 18.75 -4.13
C TYR A 54 -15.28 18.75 -4.07
N HIS A 55 -15.90 17.88 -3.28
CA HIS A 55 -17.36 17.84 -3.15
C HIS A 55 -17.92 19.14 -2.55
N GLU A 56 -17.17 19.75 -1.61
CA GLU A 56 -17.58 21.00 -0.96
C GLU A 56 -17.35 22.24 -1.83
N THR A 57 -16.29 22.25 -2.65
CA THR A 57 -15.81 23.48 -3.32
C THR A 57 -15.84 23.42 -4.85
N GLY A 58 -16.10 22.24 -5.44
CA GLY A 58 -15.98 21.97 -6.87
C GLY A 58 -14.53 21.93 -7.39
N HIS A 59 -13.52 22.05 -6.51
CA HIS A 59 -12.12 22.14 -6.88
C HIS A 59 -11.28 21.13 -6.09
N CYS A 60 -10.45 20.33 -6.79
CA CYS A 60 -9.51 19.44 -6.13
C CYS A 60 -8.06 19.88 -6.36
N VAL A 61 -7.54 20.68 -5.43
CA VAL A 61 -6.17 21.18 -5.52
C VAL A 61 -5.18 20.02 -5.37
N GLY A 62 -4.42 19.74 -6.45
CA GLY A 62 -3.37 18.74 -6.44
C GLY A 62 -3.85 17.28 -6.54
N CYS A 63 -5.13 17.03 -6.82
CA CYS A 63 -5.67 15.68 -7.00
C CYS A 63 -4.88 14.86 -8.04
N GLN A 64 -4.55 15.46 -9.18
CA GLN A 64 -3.76 14.81 -10.23
C GLN A 64 -2.39 14.35 -9.72
N ASN A 65 -1.70 15.21 -8.95
CA ASN A 65 -0.41 14.88 -8.36
C ASN A 65 -0.55 13.76 -7.32
N LYS A 66 -1.61 13.79 -6.50
CA LYS A 66 -1.88 12.77 -5.48
C LYS A 66 -2.18 11.40 -6.11
N VAL A 67 -3.03 11.32 -7.14
CA VAL A 67 -3.30 10.06 -7.87
C VAL A 67 -2.04 9.56 -8.56
N SER A 68 -1.24 10.45 -9.16
CA SER A 68 0.04 10.07 -9.78
C SER A 68 1.05 9.55 -8.76
N LYS A 69 1.07 10.14 -7.55
CA LYS A 69 1.94 9.69 -6.45
C LYS A 69 1.51 8.32 -5.94
N LEU A 70 0.21 8.11 -5.74
CA LEU A 70 -0.36 6.81 -5.41
C LEU A 70 0.06 5.77 -6.44
N GLU A 71 -0.17 6.02 -7.75
CA GLU A 71 0.22 5.09 -8.83
C GLU A 71 1.71 4.72 -8.77
N ASN A 72 2.58 5.70 -8.50
CA ASN A 72 4.02 5.45 -8.39
C ASN A 72 4.38 4.55 -7.20
N HIS A 73 3.77 4.75 -6.03
CA HIS A 73 4.01 3.87 -4.87
C HIS A 73 3.45 2.47 -5.11
N ILE A 74 2.27 2.35 -5.72
CA ILE A 74 1.70 1.07 -6.15
C ILE A 74 2.69 0.36 -7.08
N ALA A 75 3.23 1.06 -8.07
CA ALA A 75 4.20 0.51 -9.01
C ALA A 75 5.49 0.04 -8.32
N ASP A 76 5.99 0.78 -7.34
CA ASP A 76 7.22 0.40 -6.61
C ASP A 76 7.08 -0.92 -5.82
N VAL A 77 5.87 -1.25 -5.40
CA VAL A 77 5.56 -2.48 -4.63
C VAL A 77 4.77 -3.53 -5.43
N ALA A 78 4.40 -3.24 -6.68
CA ALA A 78 3.55 -4.12 -7.49
C ALA A 78 4.13 -5.52 -7.67
N TRP A 79 5.45 -5.65 -7.82
CA TRP A 79 6.11 -6.96 -7.97
C TRP A 79 6.01 -7.81 -6.69
N PHE A 80 6.03 -7.17 -5.51
CA PHE A 80 5.87 -7.84 -4.22
C PHE A 80 4.41 -8.28 -4.03
N LEU A 81 3.47 -7.38 -4.35
CA LEU A 81 2.04 -7.71 -4.29
C LEU A 81 1.66 -8.76 -5.34
N ALA A 82 2.32 -8.81 -6.50
CA ALA A 82 2.11 -9.86 -7.49
C ALA A 82 2.50 -11.25 -6.94
N SER A 83 3.53 -11.35 -6.10
CA SER A 83 3.90 -12.63 -5.46
C SER A 83 2.99 -13.02 -4.31
N GLU A 84 2.62 -12.06 -3.45
CA GLU A 84 2.01 -12.38 -2.16
C GLU A 84 0.49 -12.17 -2.17
N LYS A 85 -0.01 -11.24 -2.98
CA LYS A 85 -1.43 -10.83 -3.05
C LYS A 85 -1.87 -10.52 -4.50
N PRO A 86 -1.68 -11.43 -5.47
CA PRO A 86 -1.93 -11.15 -6.90
C PRO A 86 -3.37 -10.73 -7.17
N SER A 87 -4.35 -11.40 -6.54
CA SER A 87 -5.77 -11.05 -6.69
C SER A 87 -6.06 -9.64 -6.17
N TYR A 88 -5.47 -9.24 -5.04
CA TYR A 88 -5.66 -7.89 -4.51
C TYR A 88 -5.09 -6.84 -5.47
N LEU A 89 -3.87 -7.06 -5.95
CA LEU A 89 -3.22 -6.17 -6.90
C LEU A 89 -4.05 -6.01 -8.18
N ARG A 90 -4.50 -7.13 -8.77
CA ARG A 90 -5.15 -7.16 -10.08
C ARG A 90 -6.62 -6.76 -10.06
N LEU A 91 -7.36 -7.11 -9.01
CA LEU A 91 -8.81 -6.91 -8.96
C LEU A 91 -9.23 -5.67 -8.18
N HIS A 92 -8.36 -5.13 -7.32
CA HIS A 92 -8.70 -4.01 -6.46
C HIS A 92 -7.71 -2.86 -6.62
N LEU A 93 -6.43 -3.08 -6.33
CA LEU A 93 -5.47 -1.98 -6.20
C LEU A 93 -5.24 -1.24 -7.53
N ALA A 94 -4.87 -1.96 -8.59
CA ALA A 94 -4.63 -1.34 -9.90
C ALA A 94 -5.92 -0.82 -10.57
N PRO A 95 -7.05 -1.55 -10.58
CA PRO A 95 -8.32 -1.03 -11.10
C PRO A 95 -8.82 0.23 -10.38
N SER A 96 -8.64 0.32 -9.06
CA SER A 96 -9.02 1.53 -8.30
C SER A 96 -8.20 2.74 -8.73
N VAL A 97 -6.88 2.59 -8.98
CA VAL A 97 -6.06 3.69 -9.52
C VAL A 97 -6.53 4.12 -10.91
N ASN A 98 -6.88 3.18 -11.79
CA ASN A 98 -7.42 3.50 -13.12
C ASN A 98 -8.77 4.22 -13.02
N THR A 99 -9.61 3.82 -12.05
CA THR A 99 -10.88 4.50 -11.77
C THR A 99 -10.65 5.93 -11.27
N LEU A 100 -9.67 6.14 -10.39
CA LEU A 100 -9.29 7.48 -9.93
C LEU A 100 -8.74 8.34 -11.07
N GLN A 101 -7.94 7.78 -11.98
CA GLN A 101 -7.47 8.48 -13.17
C GLN A 101 -8.63 8.85 -14.11
N THR A 102 -9.61 7.96 -14.28
CA THR A 102 -10.83 8.23 -15.05
C THR A 102 -11.60 9.39 -14.42
N TRP A 103 -11.81 9.34 -13.11
CA TRP A 103 -12.48 10.40 -12.37
C TRP A 103 -11.78 11.76 -12.48
N LEU A 104 -10.44 11.81 -12.52
CA LEU A 104 -9.71 13.08 -12.73
C LEU A 104 -10.00 13.74 -14.07
N ASN A 105 -10.23 12.94 -15.12
CA ASN A 105 -10.46 13.43 -16.48
C ASN A 105 -11.94 13.69 -16.73
N GLU A 106 -12.81 12.83 -16.18
CA GLU A 106 -14.26 12.84 -16.37
C GLU A 106 -14.94 12.45 -15.04
N PRO A 107 -15.13 13.42 -14.12
CA PRO A 107 -15.70 13.14 -12.80
C PRO A 107 -17.07 12.46 -12.86
N ASP A 108 -17.91 12.86 -13.83
CA ASP A 108 -19.26 12.33 -14.02
C ASP A 108 -19.29 10.86 -14.47
N ALA A 109 -18.22 10.35 -15.08
CA ALA A 109 -18.09 8.93 -15.44
C ALA A 109 -17.89 8.03 -14.22
N VAL A 110 -17.52 8.60 -13.07
CA VAL A 110 -17.29 7.87 -11.81
C VAL A 110 -18.23 8.41 -10.73
N SER A 111 -19.42 7.82 -10.68
CA SER A 111 -20.53 8.29 -9.84
C SER A 111 -20.26 8.25 -8.32
N ASN A 112 -19.29 7.45 -7.85
CA ASN A 112 -18.99 7.35 -6.42
C ASN A 112 -17.49 7.13 -6.14
N VAL A 113 -16.69 8.16 -6.39
CA VAL A 113 -15.24 8.16 -6.10
C VAL A 113 -14.93 7.96 -4.61
N HIS A 114 -15.79 8.44 -3.70
CA HIS A 114 -15.62 8.24 -2.25
C HIS A 114 -15.69 6.78 -1.86
N HIS A 115 -16.58 6.00 -2.47
CA HIS A 115 -16.65 4.56 -2.23
C HIS A 115 -15.40 3.84 -2.72
N VAL A 116 -14.84 4.25 -3.87
CA VAL A 116 -13.57 3.71 -4.39
C VAL A 116 -12.44 3.93 -3.38
N LEU A 117 -12.29 5.15 -2.88
CA LEU A 117 -11.25 5.49 -1.89
C LEU A 117 -11.47 4.82 -0.54
N GLY A 118 -12.73 4.75 -0.07
CA GLY A 118 -13.09 4.05 1.16
C GLY A 118 -12.78 2.55 1.11
N ASP A 119 -13.18 1.88 0.03
CA ASP A 119 -12.88 0.46 -0.18
C ASP A 119 -11.36 0.22 -0.29
N LEU A 120 -10.64 1.09 -1.01
CA LEU A 120 -9.18 1.03 -1.11
C LEU A 120 -8.49 1.18 0.24
N MET A 121 -8.94 2.12 1.07
CA MET A 121 -8.41 2.35 2.41
C MET A 121 -8.62 1.13 3.31
N THR A 122 -9.86 0.62 3.38
CA THR A 122 -10.19 -0.54 4.23
C THR A 122 -9.46 -1.81 3.77
N ARG A 123 -9.45 -2.11 2.46
CA ARG A 123 -8.77 -3.29 1.94
C ARG A 123 -7.25 -3.19 2.09
N SER A 124 -6.66 -2.02 1.82
CA SER A 124 -5.21 -1.83 2.00
C SER A 124 -4.81 -2.03 3.46
N ALA A 125 -5.59 -1.51 4.41
CA ALA A 125 -5.33 -1.74 5.82
C ALA A 125 -5.32 -3.24 6.17
N TYR A 126 -6.33 -3.99 5.72
CA TYR A 126 -6.42 -5.41 5.97
C TYR A 126 -5.30 -6.20 5.28
N GLU A 127 -5.13 -6.02 3.97
CA GLU A 127 -4.19 -6.81 3.17
C GLU A 127 -2.74 -6.53 3.57
N PHE A 128 -2.40 -5.30 3.95
CA PHE A 128 -1.03 -4.96 4.34
C PHE A 128 -0.67 -5.51 5.72
N LEU A 129 -1.63 -5.61 6.65
CA LEU A 129 -1.41 -6.31 7.93
C LEU A 129 -0.99 -7.76 7.71
N LEU A 130 -1.60 -8.45 6.73
CA LEU A 130 -1.27 -9.83 6.40
C LEU A 130 0.11 -10.01 5.73
N LEU A 131 0.77 -8.92 5.32
CA LEU A 131 2.09 -8.95 4.68
C LEU A 131 3.25 -8.91 5.68
N GLY A 132 2.98 -8.63 6.97
CA GLY A 132 4.00 -8.57 8.02
C GLY A 132 4.77 -9.89 8.22
N ASP A 133 4.07 -11.01 8.01
CA ASP A 133 4.57 -12.37 8.25
C ASP A 133 5.22 -13.03 7.02
N VAL A 134 5.32 -12.30 5.91
CA VAL A 134 5.94 -12.83 4.68
C VAL A 134 7.40 -13.21 4.95
N LYS A 135 7.75 -14.45 4.62
CA LYS A 135 9.12 -14.96 4.68
C LYS A 135 9.84 -14.63 3.39
N TRP A 136 10.93 -13.86 3.49
CA TRP A 136 11.76 -13.42 2.37
C TRP A 136 12.84 -14.46 2.02
N ASP A 137 12.41 -15.71 1.78
CA ASP A 137 13.28 -16.85 1.50
C ASP A 137 13.39 -17.15 -0.01
N ALA A 138 14.10 -18.22 -0.37
CA ALA A 138 14.26 -18.64 -1.76
C ALA A 138 12.91 -18.91 -2.46
N SER A 139 11.91 -19.39 -1.73
CA SER A 139 10.58 -19.69 -2.25
C SER A 139 9.84 -18.40 -2.60
N PHE A 140 9.93 -17.38 -1.76
CA PHE A 140 9.41 -16.04 -2.07
C PHE A 140 10.01 -15.50 -3.37
N TRP A 141 11.34 -15.53 -3.50
CA TRP A 141 11.99 -15.01 -4.69
C TRP A 141 11.68 -15.81 -5.96
N ALA A 142 11.45 -17.12 -5.85
CA ALA A 142 10.97 -17.94 -6.96
C ALA A 142 9.56 -17.52 -7.40
N ARG A 143 8.64 -17.33 -6.44
CA ARG A 143 7.28 -16.83 -6.74
C ARG A 143 7.32 -15.44 -7.37
N ALA A 144 8.13 -14.51 -6.84
CA ALA A 144 8.24 -13.17 -7.40
C ALA A 144 8.76 -13.16 -8.85
N GLN A 145 9.72 -14.03 -9.17
CA GLN A 145 10.26 -14.16 -10.52
C GLN A 145 9.26 -14.75 -11.53
N ASP A 146 8.39 -15.66 -11.10
CA ASP A 146 7.31 -16.21 -11.92
C ASP A 146 6.12 -15.25 -12.04
N ALA A 147 5.71 -14.66 -10.92
CA ALA A 147 4.48 -13.88 -10.84
C ALA A 147 4.60 -12.51 -11.51
N TRP A 148 5.70 -11.76 -11.30
CA TRP A 148 5.79 -10.40 -11.84
C TRP A 148 5.63 -10.34 -13.37
N PRO A 149 6.33 -11.16 -14.18
CA PRO A 149 6.17 -11.16 -15.63
C PRO A 149 4.75 -11.48 -16.10
N ARG A 150 4.04 -12.35 -15.38
CA ARG A 150 2.65 -12.75 -15.66
C ARG A 150 1.66 -11.65 -15.30
N GLU A 151 1.74 -11.13 -14.08
CA GLU A 151 0.76 -10.17 -13.56
C GLU A 151 0.89 -8.80 -14.25
N ARG A 152 2.11 -8.33 -14.52
CA ARG A 152 2.37 -6.96 -15.02
C ARG A 152 1.60 -6.60 -16.29
N ALA A 153 1.35 -7.57 -17.16
CA ALA A 153 0.62 -7.37 -18.42
C ALA A 153 -0.88 -7.09 -18.20
N THR A 154 -1.41 -7.45 -17.03
CA THR A 154 -2.84 -7.40 -16.72
C THR A 154 -3.23 -6.24 -15.79
N LEU A 155 -2.26 -5.50 -15.26
CA LEU A 155 -2.51 -4.48 -14.23
C LEU A 155 -3.18 -3.22 -14.77
N GLY A 156 -3.07 -2.96 -16.07
CA GLY A 156 -3.66 -1.76 -16.68
C GLY A 156 -3.08 -0.43 -16.17
N LEU A 157 -1.93 -0.44 -15.49
CA LEU A 157 -1.24 0.77 -15.03
C LEU A 157 -0.66 1.56 -16.22
N SER A 158 -0.34 2.85 -15.99
CA SER A 158 0.32 3.66 -17.01
C SER A 158 1.66 3.06 -17.48
N ALA A 159 2.05 3.30 -18.73
CA ALA A 159 3.31 2.79 -19.27
C ALA A 159 4.53 3.26 -18.45
N GLN A 160 4.45 4.45 -17.85
CA GLN A 160 5.47 4.98 -16.96
C GLN A 160 5.52 4.22 -15.63
N ALA A 161 4.36 3.94 -15.03
CA ALA A 161 4.25 3.12 -13.83
C ALA A 161 4.76 1.69 -14.06
N LEU A 162 4.41 1.05 -15.18
CA LEU A 162 4.94 -0.28 -15.53
C LEU A 162 6.47 -0.29 -15.67
N LYS A 163 7.05 0.72 -16.34
CA LYS A 163 8.51 0.88 -16.41
C LYS A 163 9.15 1.07 -15.03
N ARG A 164 8.47 1.79 -14.13
CA ARG A 164 8.92 1.98 -12.74
C ARG A 164 8.90 0.66 -11.97
N ALA A 165 7.81 -0.09 -12.05
CA ALA A 165 7.67 -1.39 -11.43
C ALA A 165 8.73 -2.39 -11.92
N ASP A 166 8.97 -2.45 -13.23
CA ASP A 166 10.03 -3.29 -13.83
C ASP A 166 11.43 -2.93 -13.29
N ARG A 167 11.73 -1.64 -13.11
CA ARG A 167 12.99 -1.21 -12.50
C ARG A 167 13.07 -1.60 -11.03
N GLY A 168 11.96 -1.43 -10.29
CA GLY A 168 11.83 -1.83 -8.89
C GLY A 168 12.11 -3.32 -8.71
N PHE A 169 11.44 -4.16 -9.50
CA PHE A 169 11.64 -5.61 -9.52
C PHE A 169 13.09 -6.00 -9.86
N LYS A 170 13.66 -5.47 -10.95
CA LYS A 170 15.06 -5.75 -11.33
C LYS A 170 16.04 -5.36 -10.23
N LYS A 171 15.80 -4.24 -9.55
CA LYS A 171 16.64 -3.80 -8.42
C LYS A 171 16.50 -4.75 -7.22
N ALA A 172 15.28 -5.16 -6.89
CA ALA A 172 15.00 -6.09 -5.80
C ALA A 172 15.68 -7.45 -6.03
N VAL A 173 15.54 -8.03 -7.22
CA VAL A 173 16.15 -9.32 -7.57
C VAL A 173 17.68 -9.26 -7.55
N ARG A 174 18.29 -8.13 -7.94
CA ARG A 174 19.76 -7.95 -7.90
C ARG A 174 20.29 -7.71 -6.49
N GLY A 175 19.49 -7.10 -5.62
CA GLY A 175 19.88 -6.75 -4.26
C GLY A 175 19.46 -7.78 -3.19
N ARG A 176 18.94 -8.93 -3.61
CA ARG A 176 18.56 -10.05 -2.74
C ARG A 176 19.77 -10.68 -2.06
#